data_AF-A0A835DN40-F1
#
_entry.id   AF-A0A835DN40-F1
#
_cell.length_a   1.000
_cell.length_b   1.000
_cell.length_c   1.000
_cell.angle_alpha   90.00
_cell.angle_beta   90.00
_cell.angle_gamma   90.00
#
_symmetry.space_group_name_H-M   'P 1'
#
loop_
_entity.id
_entity.type
_entity.pdbx_description
1 polymer ?
#
loop_
_entity_poly.entity_id
_entity_poly.type
_entity_poly.pdbx_seq_one_letter_code
_entity_poly.pdbx_strand_id
1 'polypeptide(L)'
;MGKQILDESYSLGKSLTGKQIVELAAKGEQRNAINVVLTASDVAIDGFCSSSCGTHGSSLSSKNSKYKFAYIWVGNSETRCPGQCAWPFHQPIYGPQSPPLVAPNNDVGLDGMVINLASLLAGTATNPFGNGYFQGPAEAPLEAASACPGVYGKGAYPGYAGDLLVDSTTGASFNSHGANGRKYLLPALFDPSTSSCSTLLFLLISLFHFSSAARRLTELVQEQPPLFKYHNGPLLSGQISINLIWYGHFKPSQRSIISDFLSSLSSSTSQTHPSVATWWKTTDKYYHLSSNKHSSLSMGKQILDESYSLGKSLTGKQIVELATKGEQRNAINVVLTASDVAIEGFCSSSCGTHGSSRSAKNNKSKFAYIWVGNSETQCPGQCAWPFHQPIYGPQSPPLVAPNNDVGLDGMVINLASLLAGTATNPFGNGYFQGPVEAPLEAASACPGIYGKGAYPGYAGDLLVDSTTGASFNSHGANGRKYLLPALFDPSTSSCSTLV
;
A
#
# COMPACT_ATOMS: atom_id res chain seq x y z
N MET A 1 10.09 24.74 28.09
CA MET A 1 10.86 23.56 27.64
C MET A 1 11.52 22.95 28.87
N GLY A 2 11.45 21.64 29.08
CA GLY A 2 12.12 20.96 30.20
C GLY A 2 13.64 20.88 30.00
N LYS A 3 14.33 20.26 30.96
CA LYS A 3 15.78 20.04 30.88
C LYS A 3 16.15 19.22 29.65
N GLN A 4 17.13 19.70 28.86
CA GLN A 4 17.76 18.92 27.80
C GLN A 4 18.94 18.13 28.36
N ILE A 5 19.09 16.87 27.94
CA ILE A 5 20.16 15.98 28.36
C ILE A 5 20.82 15.46 27.09
N LEU A 6 22.13 15.72 26.93
CA LEU A 6 22.94 15.18 25.85
C LEU A 6 23.73 13.99 26.38
N ASP A 7 23.64 12.85 25.69
CA ASP A 7 24.36 11.61 26.02
C ASP A 7 25.30 11.22 24.86
N GLU A 8 26.28 12.08 24.60
CA GLU A 8 27.24 11.90 23.50
C GLU A 8 28.19 10.72 23.73
N SER A 9 28.31 10.25 24.98
CA SER A 9 29.09 9.08 25.34
C SER A 9 28.38 7.74 25.09
N TYR A 10 27.11 7.77 24.69
CA TYR A 10 26.27 6.57 24.54
C TYR A 10 26.26 5.73 25.81
N SER A 11 25.77 6.28 26.93
CA SER A 11 25.86 5.65 28.26
C SER A 11 25.27 4.22 28.35
N LEU A 12 24.37 3.84 27.43
CA LEU A 12 23.78 2.51 27.32
C LEU A 12 24.20 1.75 26.05
N GLY A 13 25.22 2.24 25.33
CA GLY A 13 25.69 1.73 24.05
C GLY A 13 24.92 2.26 22.84
N LYS A 14 25.33 1.83 21.64
CA LYS A 14 24.71 2.18 20.34
C LYS A 14 23.68 1.16 19.87
N SER A 15 23.33 0.18 20.69
CA SER A 15 22.33 -0.84 20.39
C SER A 15 21.40 -0.92 21.58
N LEU A 16 20.20 -0.38 21.42
CA LEU A 16 19.25 -0.19 22.50
C LEU A 16 18.01 -1.05 22.30
N THR A 17 17.57 -1.69 23.37
CA THR A 17 16.27 -2.34 23.47
C THR A 17 15.20 -1.33 23.86
N GLY A 18 13.91 -1.67 23.67
CA GLY A 18 12.81 -0.81 24.13
C GLY A 18 12.85 -0.50 25.63
N LYS A 19 13.37 -1.41 26.47
CA LYS A 19 13.54 -1.16 27.91
C LYS A 19 14.58 -0.08 28.19
N GLN A 20 15.68 -0.06 27.44
CA GLN A 20 16.73 0.96 27.59
C GLN A 20 16.26 2.33 27.12
N ILE A 21 15.35 2.40 26.13
CA ILE A 21 14.70 3.66 25.76
C ILE A 21 13.89 4.23 26.92
N VAL A 22 13.13 3.39 27.63
CA VAL A 22 12.39 3.80 28.83
C VAL A 22 13.33 4.27 29.94
N GLU A 23 14.48 3.62 30.10
CA GLU A 23 15.52 4.03 31.05
C GLU A 23 16.08 5.42 30.72
N LEU A 24 16.37 5.70 29.44
CA LEU A 24 16.77 7.03 28.99
C LEU A 24 15.68 8.07 29.24
N ALA A 25 14.42 7.75 28.92
CA ALA A 25 13.29 8.65 29.17
C ALA A 25 13.11 8.95 30.68
N ALA A 26 13.39 7.97 31.55
CA ALA A 26 13.27 8.12 32.99
C ALA A 26 14.29 9.09 33.62
N LYS A 27 15.38 9.43 32.90
CA LYS A 27 16.35 10.47 33.31
C LYS A 27 15.73 11.88 33.32
N GLY A 28 14.63 12.09 32.60
CA GLY A 28 13.88 13.33 32.57
C GLY A 28 12.98 13.55 33.79
N GLU A 29 12.07 14.52 33.68
CA GLU A 29 11.09 14.78 34.73
C GLU A 29 9.96 13.74 34.67
N GLN A 30 9.55 13.21 35.82
CA GLN A 30 8.57 12.12 35.88
C GLN A 30 7.17 12.60 36.29
N ARG A 31 6.95 13.91 36.41
CA ARG A 31 5.67 14.51 36.80
C ARG A 31 5.35 15.67 35.86
N ASN A 32 4.11 15.69 35.34
CA ASN A 32 3.61 16.73 34.43
C ASN A 32 4.53 16.98 33.22
N ALA A 33 5.17 15.92 32.71
CA ALA A 33 6.16 16.00 31.66
C ALA A 33 5.98 14.86 30.65
N ILE A 34 6.33 15.14 29.40
CA ILE A 34 6.52 14.16 28.33
C ILE A 34 8.03 14.10 28.07
N ASN A 35 8.64 12.96 28.32
CA ASN A 35 10.08 12.79 28.09
C ASN A 35 10.32 12.32 26.66
N VAL A 36 11.02 13.12 25.85
CA VAL A 36 11.32 12.80 24.46
C VAL A 36 12.77 12.30 24.34
N VAL A 37 12.93 11.08 23.83
CA VAL A 37 14.22 10.46 23.53
C VAL A 37 14.45 10.52 22.02
N LEU A 38 15.50 11.20 21.59
CA LEU A 38 15.88 11.30 20.18
C LEU A 38 17.19 10.56 19.99
N THR A 39 17.25 9.61 19.05
CA THR A 39 18.47 8.84 18.78
C THR A 39 19.09 9.19 17.43
N ALA A 40 20.41 9.34 17.43
CA ALA A 40 21.20 9.63 16.24
C ALA A 40 21.15 8.48 15.21
N SER A 41 21.56 8.76 13.98
CA SER A 41 21.45 7.83 12.84
C SER A 41 22.36 6.59 12.96
N ASP A 42 23.36 6.64 13.84
CA ASP A 42 24.27 5.53 14.13
C ASP A 42 23.81 4.63 15.29
N VAL A 43 22.69 4.94 15.95
CA VAL A 43 22.11 4.12 17.04
C VAL A 43 21.13 3.09 16.46
N ALA A 44 21.37 1.82 16.75
CA ALA A 44 20.47 0.72 16.42
C ALA A 44 19.43 0.50 17.52
N ILE A 45 18.17 0.30 17.14
CA ILE A 45 17.07 0.06 18.07
C ILE A 45 16.22 -1.08 17.54
N ASP A 46 15.82 -2.00 18.42
CA ASP A 46 14.95 -3.11 18.06
C ASP A 46 13.64 -2.61 17.45
N GLY A 47 13.31 -3.09 16.25
CA GLY A 47 12.08 -2.72 15.54
C GLY A 47 12.10 -1.37 14.82
N PHE A 48 13.17 -0.57 14.96
CA PHE A 48 13.39 0.61 14.13
C PHE A 48 13.54 0.20 12.66
N CYS A 49 13.02 1.00 11.72
CA CYS A 49 13.13 0.72 10.28
C CYS A 49 12.48 -0.59 9.80
N SER A 50 11.60 -1.18 10.61
CA SER A 50 10.94 -2.45 10.29
C SER A 50 9.49 -2.41 10.75
N SER A 51 9.27 -2.01 12.00
CA SER A 51 7.94 -1.92 12.60
C SER A 51 7.49 -0.48 12.88
N SER A 52 8.43 0.44 13.15
CA SER A 52 8.12 1.83 13.47
C SER A 52 9.32 2.76 13.26
N CYS A 53 9.04 4.05 13.22
CA CYS A 53 10.03 5.14 13.15
C CYS A 53 10.21 5.86 14.50
N GLY A 54 9.43 5.43 15.48
CA GLY A 54 9.32 5.97 16.82
C GLY A 54 8.13 5.34 17.54
N THR A 55 8.03 5.58 18.84
CA THR A 55 6.93 5.10 19.67
C THR A 55 6.62 6.11 20.76
N HIS A 56 5.42 6.04 21.32
CA HIS A 56 5.12 6.70 22.58
C HIS A 56 4.51 5.70 23.56
N GLY A 57 4.59 6.00 24.83
CA GLY A 57 4.04 5.15 25.87
C GLY A 57 4.18 5.74 27.24
N SER A 58 4.00 4.90 28.25
CA SER A 58 4.14 5.32 29.65
C SER A 58 4.87 4.28 30.49
N SER A 59 5.53 4.75 31.53
CA SER A 59 6.23 3.91 32.49
C SER A 59 6.03 4.40 33.91
N LEU A 60 6.15 3.48 34.87
CA LEU A 60 6.07 3.82 36.29
C LEU A 60 7.27 4.67 36.70
N SER A 61 7.01 5.69 37.51
CA SER A 61 8.07 6.51 38.09
C SER A 61 8.91 5.70 39.07
N SER A 62 10.23 5.69 38.85
CA SER A 62 11.19 5.10 39.79
C SER A 62 11.24 5.82 41.14
N LYS A 63 10.80 7.10 41.17
CA LYS A 63 10.73 7.93 42.38
C LYS A 63 9.43 7.72 43.16
N ASN A 64 8.34 7.35 42.49
CA ASN A 64 7.05 7.08 43.14
C ASN A 64 6.19 6.15 42.28
N SER A 65 6.09 4.89 42.69
CA SER A 65 5.35 3.84 41.96
C SER A 65 3.84 4.08 41.80
N LYS A 66 3.27 5.12 42.44
CA LYS A 66 1.87 5.52 42.24
C LYS A 66 1.63 6.34 40.97
N TYR A 67 2.69 6.84 40.32
CA TYR A 67 2.56 7.71 39.15
C TYR A 67 3.26 7.11 37.94
N LYS A 68 2.67 7.35 36.77
CA LYS A 68 3.28 7.09 35.46
C LYS A 68 3.76 8.39 34.85
N PHE A 69 4.84 8.31 34.07
CA PHE A 69 5.25 9.38 33.17
C PHE A 69 5.07 8.93 31.72
N ALA A 70 4.77 9.87 30.83
CA ALA A 70 4.68 9.61 29.40
C ALA A 70 6.04 9.84 28.73
N TYR A 71 6.33 9.08 27.70
CA TYR A 71 7.56 9.23 26.92
C TYR A 71 7.31 9.04 25.44
N ILE A 72 8.18 9.64 24.64
CA ILE A 72 8.25 9.47 23.19
C ILE A 72 9.67 9.06 22.84
N TRP A 73 9.83 8.17 21.87
CA TRP A 73 11.10 7.94 21.18
C TRP A 73 10.93 8.14 19.69
N VAL A 74 11.92 8.79 19.06
CA VAL A 74 12.05 8.91 17.59
C VAL A 74 13.49 8.66 17.19
N GLY A 75 13.70 7.83 16.17
CA GLY A 75 15.03 7.55 15.61
C GLY A 75 15.31 8.33 14.33
N ASN A 76 16.56 8.75 14.13
CA ASN A 76 17.01 9.33 12.87
C ASN A 76 17.20 8.23 11.81
N SER A 77 16.41 8.27 10.74
CA SER A 77 16.41 7.25 9.69
C SER A 77 17.42 7.45 8.58
N GLU A 78 18.14 8.58 8.55
CA GLU A 78 18.99 9.04 7.44
C GLU A 78 19.86 7.94 6.80
N THR A 79 20.57 7.16 7.61
CA THR A 79 21.55 6.16 7.14
C THR A 79 21.01 4.73 7.08
N ARG A 80 19.75 4.51 7.49
CA ARG A 80 19.19 3.17 7.71
C ARG A 80 17.97 2.89 6.85
N CYS A 81 16.98 3.77 6.90
CA CYS A 81 15.66 3.56 6.28
C CYS A 81 14.92 4.87 5.96
N PRO A 82 15.56 5.84 5.29
CA PRO A 82 14.91 7.11 5.00
C PRO A 82 13.63 6.91 4.17
N GLY A 83 13.57 5.90 3.29
CA GLY A 83 12.37 5.52 2.54
C GLY A 83 11.22 4.91 3.36
N GLN A 84 11.40 4.65 4.65
CA GLN A 84 10.29 4.24 5.52
C GLN A 84 9.86 5.37 6.46
N CYS A 85 10.82 6.13 6.97
CA CYS A 85 10.59 7.05 8.09
C CYS A 85 10.66 8.53 7.74
N ALA A 86 11.13 8.87 6.54
CA ALA A 86 11.26 10.24 6.08
C ALA A 86 10.39 10.55 4.86
N TRP A 87 9.36 9.74 4.56
CA TRP A 87 8.37 10.11 3.54
C TRP A 87 7.62 11.38 3.98
N PRO A 88 7.47 12.41 3.11
CA PRO A 88 7.66 12.41 1.66
C PRO A 88 9.02 12.95 1.16
N PHE A 89 10.01 13.14 2.04
CA PHE A 89 11.34 13.67 1.71
C PHE A 89 12.35 12.62 1.24
N HIS A 90 11.97 11.34 1.29
CA HIS A 90 12.69 10.26 0.65
C HIS A 90 11.72 9.35 -0.09
N GLN A 91 12.22 8.72 -1.14
CA GLN A 91 11.47 7.79 -1.95
C GLN A 91 11.06 6.58 -1.09
N PRO A 92 9.76 6.22 -1.06
CA PRO A 92 9.29 5.16 -0.19
C PRO A 92 9.68 3.78 -0.70
N ILE A 93 9.92 2.82 0.20
CA ILE A 93 10.32 1.45 -0.19
C ILE A 93 9.19 0.74 -0.98
N TYR A 94 7.93 1.05 -0.65
CA TYR A 94 6.73 0.51 -1.27
C TYR A 94 5.70 1.62 -1.49
N GLY A 95 4.77 1.44 -2.43
CA GLY A 95 3.75 2.45 -2.77
C GLY A 95 4.21 3.42 -3.87
N PRO A 96 3.48 4.52 -4.11
CA PRO A 96 3.76 5.39 -5.24
C PRO A 96 5.12 6.08 -5.14
N GLN A 97 5.87 5.98 -6.23
CA GLN A 97 7.27 6.38 -6.32
C GLN A 97 7.40 7.82 -6.86
N SER A 98 6.59 8.73 -6.33
CA SER A 98 6.68 10.15 -6.64
C SER A 98 8.08 10.68 -6.26
N PRO A 99 8.66 11.63 -7.01
CA PRO A 99 9.90 12.27 -6.61
C PRO A 99 9.81 12.80 -5.18
N PRO A 100 10.84 12.60 -4.34
CA PRO A 100 10.83 13.10 -2.98
C PRO A 100 10.67 14.63 -2.95
N LEU A 101 9.91 15.11 -1.97
CA LEU A 101 9.84 16.54 -1.71
C LEU A 101 11.15 17.04 -1.12
N VAL A 102 11.47 18.31 -1.34
CA VAL A 102 12.63 18.93 -0.71
C VAL A 102 12.33 19.15 0.78
N ALA A 103 13.22 18.64 1.62
CA ALA A 103 13.10 18.70 3.08
C ALA A 103 13.29 20.15 3.59
N PRO A 104 12.41 20.66 4.47
CA PRO A 104 12.40 22.08 4.82
C PRO A 104 13.57 22.57 5.67
N ASN A 105 14.34 21.67 6.27
CA ASN A 105 15.54 21.99 7.01
C ASN A 105 16.81 21.45 6.34
N ASN A 106 16.71 21.02 5.08
CA ASN A 106 17.80 20.46 4.27
C ASN A 106 18.46 19.23 4.93
N ASP A 107 17.68 18.47 5.71
CA ASP A 107 18.12 17.25 6.37
C ASP A 107 16.93 16.27 6.38
N VAL A 108 16.97 15.29 5.47
CA VAL A 108 15.90 14.30 5.28
C VAL A 108 15.66 13.50 6.55
N GLY A 109 16.72 13.11 7.26
CA GLY A 109 16.61 12.35 8.50
C GLY A 109 15.92 13.15 9.59
N LEU A 110 16.39 14.37 9.82
CA LEU A 110 15.85 15.27 10.84
C LEU A 110 14.42 15.71 10.53
N ASP A 111 14.12 16.06 9.28
CA ASP A 111 12.78 16.44 8.86
C ASP A 111 11.80 15.25 8.96
N GLY A 112 12.27 14.03 8.68
CA GLY A 112 11.54 12.80 8.98
C GLY A 112 11.30 12.61 10.48
N MET A 113 12.30 12.86 11.33
CA MET A 113 12.13 12.82 12.79
C MET A 113 11.09 13.82 13.27
N VAL A 114 11.03 15.03 12.70
CA VAL A 114 10.03 16.04 13.07
C VAL A 114 8.61 15.56 12.75
N ILE A 115 8.37 14.96 11.59
CA ILE A 115 7.07 14.38 11.22
C ILE A 115 6.64 13.34 12.25
N ASN A 116 7.52 12.38 12.55
CA ASN A 116 7.23 11.30 13.48
C ASN A 116 7.04 11.82 14.91
N LEU A 117 7.85 12.77 15.35
CA LEU A 117 7.70 13.41 16.65
C LEU A 117 6.37 14.15 16.77
N ALA A 118 5.96 14.90 15.74
CA ALA A 118 4.68 15.60 15.75
C ALA A 118 3.49 14.63 15.84
N SER A 119 3.56 13.53 15.09
CA SER A 119 2.55 12.47 15.14
C SER A 119 2.44 11.84 16.54
N LEU A 120 3.57 11.42 17.10
CA LEU A 120 3.64 10.78 18.42
C LEU A 120 3.31 11.75 19.56
N LEU A 121 3.62 13.04 19.41
CA LEU A 121 3.28 14.05 20.39
C LEU A 121 1.77 14.29 20.45
N ALA A 122 1.08 14.29 19.30
CA ALA A 122 -0.38 14.35 19.26
C ALA A 122 -1.00 13.10 19.91
N GLY A 123 -0.47 11.91 19.62
CA GLY A 123 -0.85 10.66 20.28
C GLY A 123 -0.65 10.71 21.80
N THR A 124 0.54 11.12 22.25
CA THR A 124 0.86 11.23 23.68
C THR A 124 -0.02 12.27 24.39
N ALA A 125 -0.33 13.39 23.75
CA ALA A 125 -1.17 14.43 24.35
C ALA A 125 -2.63 13.99 24.52
N THR A 126 -3.13 13.13 23.62
CA THR A 126 -4.53 12.70 23.59
C THR A 126 -4.75 11.31 24.20
N ASN A 127 -3.72 10.48 24.26
CA ASN A 127 -3.72 9.11 24.75
C ASN A 127 -2.41 8.73 25.50
N PRO A 128 -1.98 9.49 26.53
CA PRO A 128 -0.66 9.31 27.16
C PRO A 128 -0.45 7.96 27.86
N PHE A 129 -1.53 7.29 28.26
CA PHE A 129 -1.49 6.07 29.07
C PHE A 129 -2.25 4.90 28.44
N GLY A 130 -2.62 5.00 27.15
CA GLY A 130 -3.35 3.96 26.42
C GLY A 130 -4.84 3.85 26.77
N ASN A 131 -5.42 4.87 27.42
CA ASN A 131 -6.82 4.92 27.83
C ASN A 131 -7.50 6.29 27.52
N GLY A 132 -6.90 7.08 26.64
CA GLY A 132 -7.42 8.35 26.15
C GLY A 132 -8.16 8.19 24.81
N TYR A 133 -7.95 9.13 23.88
CA TYR A 133 -8.64 9.14 22.59
C TYR A 133 -7.90 8.31 21.54
N PHE A 134 -8.55 7.25 21.08
CA PHE A 134 -8.11 6.45 19.95
C PHE A 134 -9.28 5.73 19.29
N GLN A 135 -9.07 5.26 18.07
CA GLN A 135 -9.97 4.41 17.32
C GLN A 135 -9.36 3.01 17.19
N GLY A 136 -10.20 1.98 17.28
CA GLY A 136 -9.78 0.58 17.19
C GLY A 136 -9.40 0.01 18.56
N PRO A 137 -8.76 -1.17 18.58
CA PRO A 137 -8.35 -1.83 19.81
C PRO A 137 -7.17 -1.10 20.50
N ALA A 138 -7.10 -1.19 21.83
CA ALA A 138 -6.09 -0.48 22.64
C ALA A 138 -4.65 -0.96 22.38
N GLU A 139 -4.49 -2.19 21.87
CA GLU A 139 -3.23 -2.79 21.45
C GLU A 139 -2.71 -2.29 20.09
N ALA A 140 -3.57 -1.67 19.27
CA ALA A 140 -3.20 -1.08 17.97
C ALA A 140 -4.05 0.18 17.66
N PRO A 141 -3.96 1.23 18.49
CA PRO A 141 -4.82 2.40 18.37
C PRO A 141 -4.46 3.27 17.16
N LEU A 142 -5.47 3.68 16.39
CA LEU A 142 -5.38 4.86 15.53
C LEU A 142 -5.67 6.09 16.39
N GLU A 143 -4.68 6.96 16.54
CA GLU A 143 -4.73 8.13 17.39
C GLU A 143 -4.83 9.40 16.53
N ALA A 144 -4.80 10.57 17.18
CA ALA A 144 -5.07 11.85 16.54
C ALA A 144 -4.33 12.08 15.21
N ALA A 145 -3.05 11.71 15.11
CA ALA A 145 -2.29 11.84 13.87
C ALA A 145 -2.24 10.55 13.04
N SER A 146 -2.17 9.37 13.67
CA SER A 146 -2.06 8.09 12.94
C SER A 146 -3.36 7.68 12.24
N ALA A 147 -4.50 8.27 12.61
CA ALA A 147 -5.76 8.19 11.86
C ALA A 147 -5.71 8.94 10.51
N CYS A 148 -4.71 9.80 10.29
CA CYS A 148 -4.54 10.61 9.08
C CYS A 148 -3.22 10.30 8.35
N PRO A 149 -2.92 9.03 8.02
CA PRO A 149 -1.62 8.63 7.50
C PRO A 149 -1.34 9.29 6.15
N GLY A 150 -0.20 9.98 6.08
CA GLY A 150 0.30 10.62 4.86
C GLY A 150 -0.49 11.84 4.39
N VAL A 151 -1.43 12.35 5.19
CA VAL A 151 -2.18 13.58 4.90
C VAL A 151 -1.42 14.77 5.47
N TYR A 152 -0.79 15.56 4.60
CA TYR A 152 -0.08 16.78 5.00
C TYR A 152 -0.70 18.05 4.40
N GLY A 153 -1.37 17.93 3.27
CA GLY A 153 -2.04 19.02 2.56
C GLY A 153 -3.46 18.62 2.13
N LYS A 154 -4.20 19.60 1.61
CA LYS A 154 -5.53 19.35 1.03
C LYS A 154 -5.40 18.43 -0.18
N GLY A 155 -6.37 17.53 -0.36
CA GLY A 155 -6.39 16.62 -1.52
C GLY A 155 -5.32 15.53 -1.48
N ALA A 156 -4.67 15.30 -0.33
CA ALA A 156 -3.73 14.19 -0.16
C ALA A 156 -4.40 12.84 -0.48
N TYR A 157 -3.64 11.95 -1.12
CA TYR A 157 -4.01 10.57 -1.44
C TYR A 157 -2.74 9.70 -1.42
N PRO A 158 -2.82 8.36 -1.44
CA PRO A 158 -1.63 7.52 -1.40
C PRO A 158 -0.62 7.93 -2.47
N GLY A 159 0.60 8.31 -2.07
CA GLY A 159 1.65 8.79 -2.98
C GLY A 159 1.74 10.30 -3.19
N TYR A 160 0.77 11.04 -2.68
CA TYR A 160 0.70 12.50 -2.79
C TYR A 160 0.42 13.11 -1.42
N ALA A 161 1.37 13.91 -0.93
CA ALA A 161 1.31 14.54 0.38
C ALA A 161 0.17 15.57 0.54
N GLY A 162 -0.46 15.98 -0.57
CA GLY A 162 -1.46 17.05 -0.62
C GLY A 162 -0.86 18.38 -1.08
N ASP A 163 -1.72 19.39 -1.16
CA ASP A 163 -1.32 20.76 -1.49
C ASP A 163 -0.46 21.34 -0.35
N LEU A 164 0.84 21.55 -0.63
CA LEU A 164 1.82 22.08 0.32
C LEU A 164 2.35 23.44 -0.13
N LEU A 165 2.81 24.23 0.84
CA LEU A 165 3.58 25.44 0.56
C LEU A 165 4.98 25.05 0.11
N VAL A 166 5.53 25.80 -0.83
CA VAL A 166 6.90 25.61 -1.34
C VAL A 166 7.71 26.87 -1.08
N ASP A 167 8.87 26.72 -0.43
CA ASP A 167 9.82 27.80 -0.25
C ASP A 167 10.45 28.14 -1.60
N SER A 168 10.32 29.39 -2.03
CA SER A 168 10.78 29.83 -3.34
C SER A 168 12.31 29.83 -3.51
N THR A 169 13.07 29.84 -2.42
CA THR A 169 14.54 29.91 -2.45
C THR A 169 15.17 28.54 -2.40
N THR A 170 14.61 27.64 -1.60
CA THR A 170 15.16 26.30 -1.32
C THR A 170 14.40 25.17 -2.02
N GLY A 171 13.17 25.42 -2.48
CA GLY A 171 12.26 24.40 -3.00
C GLY A 171 11.59 23.56 -1.91
N ALA A 172 11.88 23.83 -0.64
CA ALA A 172 11.36 23.10 0.51
C ALA A 172 9.84 23.04 0.54
N SER A 173 9.27 21.84 0.73
CA SER A 173 7.83 21.65 0.93
C SER A 173 7.47 21.65 2.40
N PHE A 174 6.48 22.45 2.80
CA PHE A 174 6.08 22.63 4.19
C PHE A 174 4.60 22.99 4.30
N ASN A 175 4.02 22.85 5.49
CA ASN A 175 2.67 23.32 5.79
C ASN A 175 2.59 24.13 7.09
N SER A 176 3.73 24.36 7.76
CA SER A 176 3.79 25.07 9.03
C SER A 176 5.05 25.93 9.15
N HIS A 177 4.88 27.11 9.76
CA HIS A 177 5.97 27.99 10.16
C HIS A 177 6.22 27.83 11.66
N GLY A 178 7.47 27.62 12.03
CA GLY A 178 7.90 27.61 13.42
C GLY A 178 8.77 28.79 13.82
N ALA A 179 9.31 28.71 15.03
CA ALA A 179 10.16 29.76 15.59
C ALA A 179 11.43 29.99 14.77
N ASN A 180 11.97 31.22 14.83
CA ASN A 180 13.22 31.61 14.18
C ASN A 180 13.23 31.36 12.66
N GLY A 181 12.08 31.48 12.00
CA GLY A 181 11.94 31.32 10.56
C GLY A 181 12.01 29.86 10.06
N ARG A 182 12.03 28.87 10.97
CA ARG A 182 12.02 27.45 10.61
C ARG A 182 10.71 27.06 9.95
N LYS A 183 10.77 26.08 9.05
CA LYS A 183 9.62 25.52 8.33
C LYS A 183 9.52 24.05 8.63
N TYR A 184 8.29 23.55 8.70
CA TYR A 184 8.01 22.17 9.07
C TYR A 184 6.88 21.60 8.22
N LEU A 185 6.95 20.29 7.99
CA LEU A 185 5.84 19.49 7.50
C LEU A 185 5.26 18.73 8.69
N LEU A 186 3.99 19.00 9.01
CA LEU A 186 3.28 18.41 10.14
C LEU A 186 2.11 17.56 9.63
N PRO A 187 1.84 16.38 10.20
CA PRO A 187 0.70 15.57 9.80
C PRO A 187 -0.62 16.28 10.11
N ALA A 188 -1.64 16.02 9.32
CA ALA A 188 -3.02 16.35 9.67
C ALA A 188 -3.42 15.63 10.96
N LEU A 189 -4.34 16.24 11.70
CA LEU A 189 -4.95 15.62 12.87
C LEU A 189 -6.41 15.30 12.56
N PHE A 190 -6.89 14.19 13.09
CA PHE A 190 -8.29 13.82 13.03
C PHE A 190 -9.11 14.77 13.91
N ASP A 191 -10.05 15.46 13.29
CA ASP A 191 -11.00 16.32 13.96
C ASP A 191 -12.28 15.50 14.26
N PRO A 192 -12.56 15.19 15.53
CA PRO A 192 -13.74 14.40 15.90
C PRO A 192 -15.06 15.14 15.64
N SER A 193 -15.05 16.48 15.55
CA SER A 193 -16.27 17.26 15.32
C SER A 193 -16.74 17.16 13.86
N THR A 194 -15.80 17.06 12.93
CA THR A 194 -16.08 16.93 11.48
C THR A 194 -15.88 15.50 10.97
N SER A 195 -15.34 14.61 11.80
CA SER A 195 -14.96 13.23 11.42
C SER A 195 -14.03 13.20 10.20
N SER A 196 -13.10 14.15 10.12
CA SER A 196 -12.23 14.33 8.97
C SER A 196 -10.81 14.70 9.38
N CYS A 197 -9.84 14.43 8.50
CA CYS A 197 -8.46 14.86 8.71
C CYS A 197 -8.33 16.33 8.34
N SER A 198 -7.96 17.16 9.32
CA SER A 198 -7.77 18.59 9.14
C SER A 198 -6.30 18.94 9.25
N THR A 199 -5.77 19.58 8.21
CA THR A 199 -4.47 20.24 8.29
C THR A 199 -4.65 21.55 9.05
N LEU A 200 -3.66 21.95 9.86
CA LEU A 200 -3.70 23.18 10.66
C LEU A 200 -3.62 24.44 9.75
N LEU A 201 -4.64 24.70 8.94
CA LEU A 201 -4.69 25.87 8.05
C LEU A 201 -5.45 27.07 8.64
N PHE A 202 -5.93 27.01 9.88
CA PHE A 202 -6.66 28.12 10.50
C PHE A 202 -6.32 28.31 11.98
N LEU A 203 -5.13 28.83 12.25
CA LEU A 203 -4.82 29.58 13.47
C LEU A 203 -3.94 30.80 13.11
N LEU A 204 -4.43 31.62 12.17
CA LEU A 204 -3.92 32.98 11.99
C LEU A 204 -4.63 33.89 12.98
N ILE A 205 -3.87 34.50 13.89
CA ILE A 205 -3.76 35.95 14.14
C ILE A 205 -3.04 36.11 15.48
N SER A 206 -1.78 36.54 15.43
CA SER A 206 -1.37 37.83 16.01
C SER A 206 0.16 37.99 15.94
N LEU A 207 0.58 39.21 15.58
CA LEU A 207 1.92 39.78 15.78
C LEU A 207 3.00 39.47 14.71
N PHE A 208 2.99 40.21 13.60
CA PHE A 208 3.87 41.39 13.36
C PHE A 208 4.03 41.74 11.87
N HIS A 209 4.00 43.05 11.61
CA HIS A 209 4.22 43.73 10.32
C HIS A 209 5.63 43.49 9.73
N PHE A 210 5.77 43.51 8.39
CA PHE A 210 6.54 44.51 7.63
C PHE A 210 6.60 44.19 6.11
N SER A 211 6.11 45.16 5.32
CA SER A 211 6.57 45.70 4.03
C SER A 211 7.14 44.82 2.89
N SER A 212 6.33 44.71 1.83
CA SER A 212 6.61 44.98 0.40
C SER A 212 8.00 44.68 -0.21
N ALA A 213 8.02 43.84 -1.25
CA ALA A 213 8.51 44.21 -2.59
C ALA A 213 8.09 43.15 -3.64
N ALA A 214 7.34 43.59 -4.64
CA ALA A 214 6.99 42.78 -5.81
C ALA A 214 8.18 42.66 -6.77
N ARG A 215 8.46 41.44 -7.24
CA ARG A 215 9.11 41.20 -8.54
C ARG A 215 8.40 40.02 -9.22
N ARG A 216 7.79 40.31 -10.38
CA ARG A 216 7.30 39.35 -11.36
C ARG A 216 8.41 39.03 -12.36
N LEU A 217 8.54 37.75 -12.73
CA LEU A 217 8.86 37.16 -14.04
C LEU A 217 9.17 35.67 -13.77
N THR A 218 8.21 34.75 -14.02
CA THR A 218 8.16 33.79 -15.16
C THR A 218 9.53 33.16 -15.44
N GLU A 219 9.70 31.86 -15.22
CA GLU A 219 9.35 30.84 -16.23
C GLU A 219 9.08 29.47 -15.55
N LEU A 220 7.95 28.84 -15.91
CA LEU A 220 7.51 27.54 -15.42
C LEU A 220 8.36 26.41 -16.04
N VAL A 221 9.13 25.69 -15.22
CA VAL A 221 9.48 24.30 -15.57
C VAL A 221 8.31 23.44 -15.12
N GLN A 222 7.40 23.17 -16.06
CA GLN A 222 6.26 22.30 -15.89
C GLN A 222 6.73 20.84 -15.95
N GLU A 223 7.26 20.30 -14.85
CA GLU A 223 7.47 18.85 -14.75
C GLU A 223 6.10 18.18 -14.57
N GLN A 224 5.67 17.48 -15.61
CA GLN A 224 4.41 16.76 -15.64
C GLN A 224 4.44 15.61 -14.61
N PRO A 225 3.35 15.38 -13.85
CA PRO A 225 3.25 14.21 -12.97
C PRO A 225 3.54 12.93 -13.77
N PRO A 226 4.12 11.87 -13.17
CA PRO A 226 4.42 10.64 -13.89
C PRO A 226 3.12 10.06 -14.44
N LEU A 227 2.88 10.33 -15.73
CA LEU A 227 1.67 9.88 -16.40
C LEU A 227 1.75 8.36 -16.52
N PHE A 228 0.62 7.70 -16.32
CA PHE A 228 0.42 6.33 -16.75
C PHE A 228 0.61 6.27 -18.26
N LYS A 229 1.73 5.71 -18.71
CA LYS A 229 2.19 5.79 -20.11
C LYS A 229 2.27 4.41 -20.73
N TYR A 230 2.07 4.39 -22.04
CA TYR A 230 2.46 3.28 -22.88
C TYR A 230 3.93 3.43 -23.25
N HIS A 231 4.75 2.42 -22.94
CA HIS A 231 6.20 2.42 -23.19
C HIS A 231 6.56 1.68 -24.49
N ASN A 232 5.59 1.58 -25.41
CA ASN A 232 5.73 0.99 -26.76
C ASN A 232 6.13 -0.50 -26.79
N GLY A 233 6.10 -1.19 -25.66
CA GLY A 233 6.31 -2.64 -25.59
C GLY A 233 5.07 -3.45 -25.99
N PRO A 234 5.22 -4.76 -26.19
CA PRO A 234 4.11 -5.60 -26.62
C PRO A 234 3.03 -5.67 -25.54
N LEU A 235 1.78 -5.46 -25.96
CA LEU A 235 0.60 -5.90 -25.22
C LEU A 235 0.27 -7.34 -25.60
N LEU A 236 -0.43 -8.05 -24.73
CA LEU A 236 -0.87 -9.41 -25.04
C LEU A 236 -1.91 -9.37 -26.16
N SER A 237 -1.72 -10.13 -27.24
CA SER A 237 -2.59 -10.05 -28.42
C SER A 237 -2.77 -11.41 -29.09
N GLY A 238 -3.91 -11.62 -29.74
CA GLY A 238 -4.27 -12.87 -30.41
C GLY A 238 -5.08 -13.83 -29.53
N GLN A 239 -5.12 -15.10 -29.89
CA GLN A 239 -5.80 -16.13 -29.10
C GLN A 239 -4.86 -16.65 -28.03
N ILE A 240 -5.19 -16.40 -26.76
CA ILE A 240 -4.36 -16.78 -25.62
C ILE A 240 -5.10 -17.82 -24.78
N SER A 241 -4.38 -18.89 -24.45
CA SER A 241 -4.86 -19.90 -23.50
C SER A 241 -4.40 -19.57 -22.08
N ILE A 242 -5.30 -19.66 -21.10
CA ILE A 242 -4.95 -19.54 -19.68
C ILE A 242 -4.87 -20.95 -19.11
N ASN A 243 -3.66 -21.41 -18.78
CA ASN A 243 -3.46 -22.70 -18.13
C ASN A 243 -3.38 -22.50 -16.62
N LEU A 244 -4.06 -23.37 -15.86
CA LEU A 244 -4.01 -23.37 -14.40
C LEU A 244 -3.08 -24.47 -13.90
N ILE A 245 -2.17 -24.12 -13.00
CA ILE A 245 -1.29 -25.04 -12.29
C ILE A 245 -1.65 -24.93 -10.81
N TRP A 246 -2.40 -25.91 -10.32
CA TRP A 246 -2.84 -26.00 -8.93
C TRP A 246 -1.79 -26.74 -8.11
N TYR A 247 -1.10 -26.02 -7.23
CA TYR A 247 -0.01 -26.56 -6.41
C TYR A 247 -0.45 -26.71 -4.95
N GLY A 248 -0.61 -27.95 -4.51
CA GLY A 248 -1.18 -28.31 -3.21
C GLY A 248 -2.66 -28.67 -3.28
N HIS A 249 -3.27 -28.88 -2.10
CA HIS A 249 -4.64 -29.39 -1.99
C HIS A 249 -5.67 -28.27 -2.07
N PHE A 250 -6.41 -28.20 -3.19
CA PHE A 250 -7.57 -27.33 -3.35
C PHE A 250 -8.86 -28.16 -3.40
N LYS A 251 -9.86 -27.76 -2.61
CA LYS A 251 -11.19 -28.39 -2.68
C LYS A 251 -11.78 -28.24 -4.09
N PRO A 252 -12.60 -29.20 -4.58
CA PRO A 252 -13.31 -29.03 -5.84
C PRO A 252 -14.12 -27.73 -5.92
N SER A 253 -14.73 -27.31 -4.81
CA SER A 253 -15.44 -26.02 -4.71
C SER A 253 -14.51 -24.82 -4.93
N GLN A 254 -13.32 -24.82 -4.32
CA GLN A 254 -12.32 -23.77 -4.49
C GLN A 254 -11.82 -23.68 -5.94
N ARG A 255 -11.59 -24.85 -6.58
CA ARG A 255 -11.19 -24.90 -7.99
C ARG A 255 -12.26 -24.37 -8.93
N SER A 256 -13.54 -24.61 -8.61
CA SER A 256 -14.66 -24.09 -9.40
C SER A 256 -14.72 -22.56 -9.36
N ILE A 257 -14.44 -21.91 -8.21
CA ILE A 257 -14.51 -20.45 -8.07
C ILE A 257 -13.58 -19.75 -9.08
N ILE A 258 -12.32 -20.19 -9.17
CA ILE A 258 -11.34 -19.60 -10.11
C ILE A 258 -11.62 -20.00 -11.55
N SER A 259 -12.00 -21.27 -11.79
CA SER A 259 -12.30 -21.73 -13.14
C SER A 259 -13.50 -20.97 -13.73
N ASP A 260 -14.56 -20.79 -12.94
CA ASP A 260 -15.75 -20.02 -13.32
C ASP A 260 -15.39 -18.54 -13.56
N PHE A 261 -14.54 -17.94 -12.72
CA PHE A 261 -14.07 -16.57 -12.90
C PHE A 261 -13.38 -16.39 -14.26
N LEU A 262 -12.43 -17.26 -14.59
CA LEU A 262 -11.70 -17.20 -15.86
C LEU A 262 -12.60 -17.48 -17.07
N SER A 263 -13.53 -18.43 -16.96
CA SER A 263 -14.55 -18.68 -17.98
C SER A 263 -15.50 -17.49 -18.18
N SER A 264 -15.63 -16.61 -17.18
CA SER A 264 -16.47 -15.42 -17.26
C SER A 264 -15.83 -14.26 -18.03
N LEU A 265 -14.51 -14.27 -18.25
CA LEU A 265 -13.79 -13.18 -18.96
C LEU A 265 -14.22 -13.04 -20.43
N SER A 266 -14.68 -14.13 -21.05
CA SER A 266 -15.10 -14.19 -22.45
C SER A 266 -16.57 -14.56 -22.64
N SER A 267 -17.36 -14.59 -21.56
CA SER A 267 -18.79 -14.91 -21.64
C SER A 267 -19.57 -13.80 -22.33
N SER A 268 -20.06 -14.08 -23.55
CA SER A 268 -20.94 -13.19 -24.31
C SER A 268 -22.41 -13.22 -23.83
N THR A 269 -22.74 -14.12 -22.89
CA THR A 269 -24.11 -14.49 -22.53
C THR A 269 -24.57 -14.01 -21.15
N SER A 270 -23.79 -13.20 -20.43
CA SER A 270 -24.24 -12.65 -19.15
C SER A 270 -25.38 -11.65 -19.35
N GLN A 271 -26.61 -12.08 -19.09
CA GLN A 271 -27.81 -11.24 -19.13
C GLN A 271 -27.86 -10.24 -17.95
N THR A 272 -27.06 -10.48 -16.90
CA THR A 272 -26.97 -9.63 -15.72
C THR A 272 -25.73 -8.75 -15.79
N HIS A 273 -25.92 -7.44 -15.67
CA HIS A 273 -24.86 -6.45 -15.54
C HIS A 273 -24.85 -5.85 -14.13
N PRO A 274 -23.68 -5.44 -13.61
CA PRO A 274 -22.33 -5.53 -14.20
C PRO A 274 -21.78 -6.97 -14.26
N SER A 275 -20.88 -7.28 -15.20
CA SER A 275 -20.34 -8.64 -15.39
C SER A 275 -18.81 -8.68 -15.52
N VAL A 276 -18.21 -9.86 -15.28
CA VAL A 276 -16.76 -10.08 -15.39
C VAL A 276 -16.27 -9.80 -16.81
N ALA A 277 -17.07 -10.16 -17.82
CA ALA A 277 -16.77 -9.85 -19.22
C ALA A 277 -16.77 -8.33 -19.48
N THR A 278 -17.72 -7.59 -18.90
CA THR A 278 -17.74 -6.12 -19.01
C THR A 278 -16.51 -5.50 -18.34
N TRP A 279 -16.11 -6.01 -17.18
CA TRP A 279 -14.87 -5.61 -16.51
C TRP A 279 -13.65 -5.89 -17.37
N TRP A 280 -13.51 -7.11 -17.90
CA TRP A 280 -12.37 -7.46 -18.74
C TRP A 280 -12.29 -6.60 -19.99
N LYS A 281 -13.44 -6.27 -20.60
CA LYS A 281 -13.53 -5.39 -21.78
C LYS A 281 -12.96 -4.00 -21.55
N THR A 282 -12.85 -3.52 -20.30
CA THR A 282 -12.17 -2.24 -20.02
C THR A 282 -10.70 -2.26 -20.44
N THR A 283 -10.07 -3.45 -20.52
CA THR A 283 -8.72 -3.61 -21.05
C THR A 283 -8.59 -3.25 -22.54
N ASP A 284 -9.69 -3.21 -23.30
CA ASP A 284 -9.69 -2.76 -24.70
C ASP A 284 -9.13 -1.33 -24.84
N LYS A 285 -9.37 -0.48 -23.82
CA LYS A 285 -8.94 0.93 -23.82
C LYS A 285 -7.43 1.09 -23.90
N TYR A 286 -6.64 0.10 -23.50
CA TYR A 286 -5.18 0.17 -23.59
C TYR A 286 -4.65 -0.11 -25.00
N TYR A 287 -5.45 -0.69 -25.89
CA TYR A 287 -5.00 -1.11 -27.22
C TYR A 287 -5.11 -0.01 -28.27
N HIS A 288 -5.66 1.16 -27.96
CA HIS A 288 -5.87 2.25 -28.93
C HIS A 288 -4.57 2.79 -29.56
N LEU A 289 -3.43 2.72 -28.85
CA LEU A 289 -2.09 3.09 -29.36
C LEU A 289 -1.26 1.88 -29.81
N SER A 290 -1.79 0.66 -29.67
CA SER A 290 -1.10 -0.55 -30.09
C SER A 290 -1.47 -0.88 -31.52
N SER A 291 -0.52 -1.37 -32.31
CA SER A 291 -0.79 -1.93 -33.64
C SER A 291 -1.49 -3.29 -33.59
N ASN A 292 -1.54 -3.91 -32.40
CA ASN A 292 -2.11 -5.24 -32.21
C ASN A 292 -3.58 -5.17 -31.75
N LYS A 293 -4.38 -6.13 -32.22
CA LYS A 293 -5.75 -6.32 -31.73
C LYS A 293 -5.74 -6.90 -30.31
N HIS A 294 -6.80 -6.58 -29.56
CA HIS A 294 -7.04 -7.13 -28.22
C HIS A 294 -7.00 -8.67 -28.20
N SER A 295 -6.63 -9.25 -27.06
CA SER A 295 -6.48 -10.70 -26.91
C SER A 295 -7.80 -11.40 -26.58
N SER A 296 -8.10 -12.47 -27.31
CA SER A 296 -9.18 -13.39 -26.96
C SER A 296 -8.65 -14.40 -25.96
N LEU A 297 -9.20 -14.39 -24.75
CA LEU A 297 -8.84 -15.35 -23.71
C LEU A 297 -9.72 -16.61 -23.78
N SER A 298 -9.08 -17.76 -23.60
CA SER A 298 -9.73 -19.06 -23.53
C SER A 298 -9.14 -19.90 -22.40
N MET A 299 -9.96 -20.78 -21.81
CA MET A 299 -9.48 -21.72 -20.81
C MET A 299 -8.58 -22.77 -21.48
N GLY A 300 -7.38 -22.95 -20.93
CA GLY A 300 -6.41 -23.94 -21.35
C GLY A 300 -6.43 -25.19 -20.46
N LYS A 301 -5.25 -25.81 -20.31
CA LYS A 301 -5.06 -27.00 -19.47
C LYS A 301 -5.15 -26.65 -17.99
N GLN A 302 -5.68 -27.58 -17.19
CA GLN A 302 -5.56 -27.55 -15.75
C GLN A 302 -4.65 -28.69 -15.29
N ILE A 303 -3.62 -28.36 -14.53
CA ILE A 303 -2.61 -29.28 -14.02
C ILE A 303 -2.74 -29.30 -12.50
N LEU A 304 -2.91 -30.49 -11.92
CA LEU A 304 -3.01 -30.69 -10.48
C LEU A 304 -1.70 -31.27 -9.96
N ASP A 305 -1.12 -30.61 -8.97
CA ASP A 305 0.09 -31.05 -8.25
C ASP A 305 -0.21 -31.10 -6.76
N GLU A 306 -1.06 -32.06 -6.39
CA GLU A 306 -1.50 -32.28 -5.00
C GLU A 306 -0.38 -32.92 -4.15
N SER A 307 0.63 -33.50 -4.80
CA SER A 307 1.80 -34.12 -4.13
C SER A 307 2.84 -33.13 -3.62
N TYR A 308 2.68 -31.83 -3.90
CA TYR A 308 3.69 -30.80 -3.61
C TYR A 308 5.06 -31.16 -4.22
N SER A 309 5.15 -31.30 -5.54
CA SER A 309 6.35 -31.85 -6.22
C SER A 309 7.68 -31.14 -5.91
N LEU A 310 7.64 -29.89 -5.44
CA LEU A 310 8.80 -29.06 -5.07
C LEU A 310 8.85 -28.72 -3.56
N GLY A 311 8.03 -29.38 -2.74
CA GLY A 311 7.87 -29.12 -1.31
C GLY A 311 6.87 -28.00 -0.98
N LYS A 312 6.67 -27.70 0.31
CA LYS A 312 5.72 -26.66 0.77
C LYS A 312 6.35 -25.27 0.96
N SER A 313 7.64 -25.12 0.70
CA SER A 313 8.34 -23.84 0.72
C SER A 313 8.96 -23.60 -0.65
N LEU A 314 8.48 -22.62 -1.39
CA LEU A 314 8.97 -22.33 -2.74
C LEU A 314 9.65 -20.96 -2.84
N THR A 315 10.64 -20.89 -3.71
CA THR A 315 11.28 -19.66 -4.16
C THR A 315 10.63 -19.14 -5.44
N GLY A 316 10.89 -17.87 -5.80
CA GLY A 316 10.42 -17.31 -7.07
C GLY A 316 10.89 -18.10 -8.31
N LYS A 317 12.08 -18.72 -8.26
CA LYS A 317 12.58 -19.58 -9.34
C LYS A 317 11.75 -20.85 -9.51
N GLN A 318 11.31 -21.46 -8.41
CA GLN A 318 10.46 -22.65 -8.44
C GLN A 318 9.04 -22.33 -8.92
N ILE A 319 8.54 -21.12 -8.67
CA ILE A 319 7.29 -20.64 -9.29
C ILE A 319 7.41 -20.61 -10.82
N VAL A 320 8.52 -20.06 -11.34
CA VAL A 320 8.77 -20.05 -12.79
C VAL A 320 8.89 -21.48 -13.33
N GLU A 321 9.55 -22.38 -12.60
CA GLU A 321 9.64 -23.81 -12.95
C GLU A 321 8.25 -24.45 -13.04
N LEU A 322 7.37 -24.24 -12.06
CA LEU A 322 5.98 -24.72 -12.11
C LEU A 322 5.21 -24.15 -13.31
N ALA A 323 5.40 -22.87 -13.62
CA ALA A 323 4.78 -22.23 -14.78
C ALA A 323 5.23 -22.85 -16.11
N THR A 324 6.40 -23.51 -16.18
CA THR A 324 6.85 -24.22 -17.40
C THR A 324 6.04 -25.47 -17.72
N LYS A 325 5.28 -26.02 -16.75
CA LYS A 325 4.42 -27.20 -16.94
C LYS A 325 3.23 -26.92 -17.87
N GLY A 326 2.82 -25.65 -18.00
CA GLY A 326 1.77 -25.21 -18.91
C GLY A 326 2.23 -25.07 -20.37
N GLU A 327 1.35 -24.55 -21.22
CA GLU A 327 1.72 -24.29 -22.63
C GLU A 327 2.68 -23.09 -22.72
N GLN A 328 3.64 -23.15 -23.63
CA GLN A 328 4.71 -22.16 -23.75
C GLN A 328 4.56 -21.25 -24.98
N ARG A 329 3.43 -21.34 -25.68
CA ARG A 329 3.11 -20.54 -26.87
C ARG A 329 1.69 -19.99 -26.73
N ASN A 330 1.55 -18.68 -26.95
CA ASN A 330 0.26 -17.97 -26.87
C ASN A 330 -0.53 -18.36 -25.61
N ALA A 331 0.15 -18.30 -24.47
CA ALA A 331 -0.37 -18.80 -23.21
C ALA A 331 0.03 -17.93 -22.02
N ILE A 332 -0.86 -17.88 -21.03
CA ILE A 332 -0.57 -17.43 -19.67
C ILE A 332 -0.61 -18.67 -18.78
N ASN A 333 0.46 -18.94 -18.05
CA ASN A 333 0.52 -20.03 -17.09
C ASN A 333 0.33 -19.49 -15.68
N VAL A 334 -0.83 -19.76 -15.09
CA VAL A 334 -1.22 -19.28 -13.75
C VAL A 334 -0.92 -20.37 -12.72
N VAL A 335 0.03 -20.10 -11.84
CA VAL A 335 0.38 -20.95 -10.70
C VAL A 335 -0.42 -20.51 -9.48
N LEU A 336 -1.24 -21.39 -8.94
CA LEU A 336 -2.07 -21.16 -7.76
C LEU A 336 -1.56 -22.04 -6.63
N THR A 337 -1.10 -21.45 -5.53
CA THR A 337 -0.55 -22.20 -4.39
C THR A 337 -1.57 -22.30 -3.24
N ALA A 338 -1.74 -23.50 -2.69
CA ALA A 338 -2.65 -23.76 -1.57
C ALA A 338 -2.23 -22.98 -0.30
N SER A 339 -3.14 -22.86 0.66
CA SER A 339 -2.94 -22.03 1.86
C SER A 339 -1.80 -22.51 2.75
N ASP A 340 -1.45 -23.79 2.67
CA ASP A 340 -0.36 -24.40 3.41
C ASP A 340 1.02 -24.37 2.71
N VAL A 341 1.15 -23.57 1.64
CA VAL A 341 2.41 -23.39 0.90
C VAL A 341 3.01 -22.01 1.20
N ALA A 342 4.22 -22.01 1.74
CA ALA A 342 5.00 -20.80 1.99
C ALA A 342 5.79 -20.40 0.74
N ILE A 343 5.76 -19.11 0.39
CA ILE A 343 6.48 -18.55 -0.76
C ILE A 343 7.30 -17.35 -0.29
N GLU A 344 8.53 -17.23 -0.79
CA GLU A 344 9.38 -16.07 -0.56
C GLU A 344 8.66 -14.75 -0.95
N GLY A 345 8.53 -13.82 0.01
CA GLY A 345 7.88 -12.52 -0.21
C GLY A 345 6.34 -12.53 -0.20
N PHE A 346 5.70 -13.69 -0.08
CA PHE A 346 4.25 -13.76 0.16
C PHE A 346 3.92 -13.11 1.50
N CYS A 347 2.78 -12.42 1.60
CA CYS A 347 2.32 -11.82 2.86
C CYS A 347 3.25 -10.75 3.46
N SER A 348 4.16 -10.20 2.66
CA SER A 348 5.12 -9.19 3.11
C SER A 348 5.30 -8.13 2.03
N SER A 349 5.60 -8.55 0.81
CA SER A 349 5.77 -7.66 -0.34
C SER A 349 4.69 -7.79 -1.40
N SER A 350 4.06 -8.97 -1.52
CA SER A 350 3.02 -9.21 -2.54
C SER A 350 2.07 -10.36 -2.17
N CYS A 351 0.93 -10.40 -2.84
CA CYS A 351 -0.06 -11.48 -2.77
C CYS A 351 -0.03 -12.40 -4.00
N GLY A 352 0.87 -12.07 -4.93
CA GLY A 352 1.02 -12.69 -6.23
C GLY A 352 1.96 -11.85 -7.09
N THR A 353 2.43 -12.43 -8.19
CA THR A 353 3.32 -11.77 -9.15
C THR A 353 2.96 -12.18 -10.56
N HIS A 354 3.36 -11.38 -11.55
CA HIS A 354 3.34 -11.80 -12.94
C HIS A 354 4.68 -11.50 -13.59
N GLY A 355 4.96 -12.18 -14.70
CA GLY A 355 6.19 -11.97 -15.44
C GLY A 355 6.24 -12.81 -16.70
N SER A 356 7.43 -12.90 -17.29
CA SER A 356 7.66 -13.71 -18.47
C SER A 356 8.90 -14.59 -18.33
N SER A 357 8.87 -15.74 -18.99
CA SER A 357 10.02 -16.63 -19.09
C SER A 357 10.21 -17.10 -20.53
N ARG A 358 11.44 -17.51 -20.84
CA ARG A 358 11.76 -18.07 -22.17
C ARG A 358 11.21 -19.49 -22.25
N SER A 359 10.60 -19.80 -23.39
CA SER A 359 10.15 -21.16 -23.70
C SER A 359 11.35 -22.09 -23.83
N ALA A 360 11.34 -23.19 -23.08
CA ALA A 360 12.35 -24.25 -23.18
C ALA A 360 12.28 -24.95 -24.56
N LYS A 361 11.10 -24.94 -25.20
CA LYS A 361 10.89 -25.53 -26.53
C LYS A 361 11.40 -24.65 -27.67
N ASN A 362 11.47 -23.33 -27.47
CA ASN A 362 11.98 -22.38 -28.45
C ASN A 362 12.51 -21.12 -27.76
N ASN A 363 13.84 -21.00 -27.70
CA ASN A 363 14.55 -19.90 -27.05
C ASN A 363 14.22 -18.49 -27.59
N LYS A 364 13.58 -18.39 -28.77
CA LYS A 364 13.10 -17.12 -29.35
C LYS A 364 11.72 -16.70 -28.85
N SER A 365 10.96 -17.62 -28.24
CA SER A 365 9.61 -17.34 -27.73
C SER A 365 9.59 -17.19 -26.21
N LYS A 366 8.75 -16.29 -25.72
CA LYS A 366 8.46 -16.10 -24.30
C LYS A 366 7.01 -16.50 -24.02
N PHE A 367 6.74 -16.95 -22.81
CA PHE A 367 5.38 -17.09 -22.29
C PHE A 367 5.23 -16.20 -21.05
N ALA A 368 4.01 -15.74 -20.81
CA ALA A 368 3.68 -15.01 -19.60
C ALA A 368 3.26 -16.00 -18.50
N TYR A 369 3.53 -15.65 -17.25
CA TYR A 369 3.07 -16.41 -16.10
C TYR A 369 2.54 -15.48 -15.03
N ILE A 370 1.64 -16.02 -14.22
CA ILE A 370 1.09 -15.38 -13.02
C ILE A 370 1.26 -16.36 -11.87
N TRP A 371 1.56 -15.87 -10.69
CA TRP A 371 1.42 -16.61 -9.45
C TRP A 371 0.50 -15.87 -8.49
N VAL A 372 -0.39 -16.61 -7.81
CA VAL A 372 -1.23 -16.11 -6.72
C VAL A 372 -1.25 -17.14 -5.60
N GLY A 373 -1.01 -16.68 -4.37
CA GLY A 373 -1.08 -17.52 -3.18
C GLY A 373 -2.43 -17.44 -2.46
N ASN A 374 -2.91 -18.56 -1.94
CA ASN A 374 -4.02 -18.55 -1.00
C ASN A 374 -3.56 -18.04 0.37
N SER A 375 -4.06 -16.86 0.77
CA SER A 375 -3.62 -16.18 2.00
C SER A 375 -4.36 -16.60 3.27
N GLU A 376 -5.38 -17.46 3.15
CA GLU A 376 -6.33 -17.81 4.22
C GLU A 376 -5.69 -18.09 5.59
N THR A 377 -4.57 -18.81 5.61
CA THR A 377 -3.89 -19.22 6.86
C THR A 377 -2.64 -18.41 7.20
N GLN A 378 -2.16 -17.55 6.30
CA GLN A 378 -0.88 -16.84 6.44
C GLN A 378 -1.07 -15.33 6.68
N CYS A 379 -1.90 -14.68 5.85
CA CYS A 379 -2.09 -13.23 5.90
C CYS A 379 -3.41 -12.77 5.25
N PRO A 380 -4.57 -13.31 5.68
CA PRO A 380 -5.84 -12.95 5.05
C PRO A 380 -6.11 -11.44 5.16
N GLY A 381 -5.66 -10.78 6.23
CA GLY A 381 -5.76 -9.32 6.37
C GLY A 381 -4.92 -8.50 5.39
N GLN A 382 -3.93 -9.08 4.70
CA GLN A 382 -3.16 -8.35 3.68
C GLN A 382 -3.67 -8.64 2.28
N CYS A 383 -4.00 -9.91 2.00
CA CYS A 383 -4.23 -10.38 0.64
C CYS A 383 -5.69 -10.72 0.32
N ALA A 384 -6.57 -10.70 1.32
CA ALA A 384 -8.00 -10.92 1.15
C ALA A 384 -8.85 -9.71 1.59
N TRP A 385 -8.25 -8.52 1.78
CA TRP A 385 -9.03 -7.30 1.95
C TRP A 385 -9.88 -7.03 0.70
N PRO A 386 -11.19 -6.72 0.82
CA PRO A 386 -11.91 -6.31 2.03
C PRO A 386 -12.67 -7.42 2.78
N PHE A 387 -12.46 -8.70 2.46
CA PHE A 387 -13.14 -9.85 3.08
C PHE A 387 -12.51 -10.34 4.39
N HIS A 388 -11.37 -9.76 4.76
CA HIS A 388 -10.75 -9.96 6.06
C HIS A 388 -10.30 -8.62 6.63
N GLN A 389 -10.26 -8.54 7.96
CA GLN A 389 -9.82 -7.35 8.68
C GLN A 389 -8.34 -7.09 8.35
N PRO A 390 -7.99 -5.87 7.90
CA PRO A 390 -6.63 -5.59 7.48
C PRO A 390 -5.68 -5.50 8.68
N ILE A 391 -4.40 -5.86 8.49
CA ILE A 391 -3.40 -5.87 9.56
C ILE A 391 -3.11 -4.44 10.06
N TYR A 392 -3.26 -3.44 9.19
CA TYR A 392 -3.04 -2.02 9.44
C TYR A 392 -4.04 -1.18 8.63
N GLY A 393 -4.20 0.09 8.99
CA GLY A 393 -5.18 0.98 8.36
C GLY A 393 -6.59 0.86 8.97
N PRO A 394 -7.63 1.42 8.34
CA PRO A 394 -8.97 1.43 8.91
C PRO A 394 -9.53 0.03 9.15
N GLN A 395 -10.01 -0.18 10.37
CA GLN A 395 -10.47 -1.48 10.87
C GLN A 395 -11.99 -1.63 10.75
N SER A 396 -12.55 -1.24 9.60
CA SER A 396 -13.96 -1.47 9.32
C SER A 396 -14.26 -2.98 9.34
N PRO A 397 -15.47 -3.40 9.78
CA PRO A 397 -15.87 -4.80 9.70
C PRO A 397 -15.63 -5.36 8.29
N PRO A 398 -15.07 -6.57 8.16
CA PRO A 398 -14.86 -7.18 6.85
C PRO A 398 -16.16 -7.35 6.09
N LEU A 399 -16.08 -7.20 4.77
CA LEU A 399 -17.20 -7.50 3.88
C LEU A 399 -17.43 -9.01 3.83
N VAL A 400 -18.67 -9.42 3.58
CA VAL A 400 -18.99 -10.83 3.38
C VAL A 400 -18.52 -11.26 1.99
N ALA A 401 -17.72 -12.33 1.95
CA ALA A 401 -17.10 -12.84 0.74
C ALA A 401 -18.15 -13.48 -0.21
N PRO A 402 -18.18 -13.12 -1.51
CA PRO A 402 -19.26 -13.51 -2.41
C PRO A 402 -19.32 -14.98 -2.78
N ASN A 403 -18.24 -15.74 -2.57
CA ASN A 403 -18.22 -17.18 -2.79
C ASN A 403 -18.13 -17.98 -1.49
N ASN A 404 -18.33 -17.32 -0.33
CA ASN A 404 -18.22 -17.92 1.00
C ASN A 404 -16.85 -18.59 1.25
N ASP A 405 -15.79 -18.04 0.65
CA ASP A 405 -14.42 -18.49 0.83
C ASP A 405 -13.47 -17.28 0.76
N VAL A 406 -13.09 -16.74 1.92
CA VAL A 406 -12.26 -15.53 2.04
C VAL A 406 -10.92 -15.68 1.30
N GLY A 407 -10.30 -16.87 1.40
CA GLY A 407 -9.03 -17.15 0.75
C GLY A 407 -9.16 -17.07 -0.78
N LEU A 408 -10.14 -17.76 -1.35
CA LEU A 408 -10.34 -17.82 -2.79
C LEU A 408 -10.91 -16.52 -3.36
N ASP A 409 -11.78 -15.83 -2.63
CA ASP A 409 -12.28 -14.51 -3.02
C ASP A 409 -11.14 -13.46 -3.03
N GLY A 410 -10.22 -13.53 -2.06
CA GLY A 410 -8.96 -12.77 -2.09
C GLY A 410 -8.05 -13.16 -3.26
N MET A 411 -7.93 -14.45 -3.58
CA MET A 411 -7.17 -14.89 -4.75
C MET A 411 -7.78 -14.37 -6.06
N VAL A 412 -9.11 -14.27 -6.19
CA VAL A 412 -9.76 -13.69 -7.37
C VAL A 412 -9.38 -12.23 -7.55
N ILE A 413 -9.40 -11.41 -6.49
CA ILE A 413 -8.98 -10.01 -6.54
C ILE A 413 -7.55 -9.89 -7.08
N ASN A 414 -6.62 -10.66 -6.52
CA ASN A 414 -5.21 -10.62 -6.90
C ASN A 414 -4.99 -11.16 -8.32
N LEU A 415 -5.66 -12.26 -8.69
CA LEU A 415 -5.60 -12.82 -10.03
C LEU A 415 -6.16 -11.85 -11.07
N ALA A 416 -7.28 -11.17 -10.78
CA ALA A 416 -7.85 -10.15 -11.65
C ALA A 416 -6.87 -8.99 -11.86
N SER A 417 -6.28 -8.47 -10.79
CA SER A 417 -5.26 -7.43 -10.84
C SER A 417 -4.07 -7.83 -11.74
N LEU A 418 -3.52 -9.01 -11.49
CA LEU A 418 -2.35 -9.52 -12.21
C LEU A 418 -2.67 -9.89 -13.66
N LEU A 419 -3.87 -10.38 -13.97
CA LEU A 419 -4.31 -10.63 -15.34
C LEU A 419 -4.40 -9.33 -16.16
N ALA A 420 -4.94 -8.26 -15.57
CA ALA A 420 -4.96 -6.96 -16.22
C ALA A 420 -3.52 -6.46 -16.49
N GLY A 421 -2.64 -6.55 -15.48
CA GLY A 421 -1.21 -6.27 -15.62
C GLY A 421 -0.53 -7.10 -16.70
N THR A 422 -0.75 -8.41 -16.74
CA THR A 422 -0.22 -9.30 -17.77
C THR A 422 -0.75 -8.99 -19.16
N ALA A 423 -2.01 -8.57 -19.32
CA ALA A 423 -2.54 -8.20 -20.62
C ALA A 423 -1.93 -6.90 -21.14
N THR A 424 -1.76 -5.90 -20.27
CA THR A 424 -1.31 -4.56 -20.63
C THR A 424 0.20 -4.35 -20.51
N ASN A 425 0.91 -5.23 -19.82
CA ASN A 425 2.35 -5.17 -19.57
C ASN A 425 3.01 -6.57 -19.42
N PRO A 426 2.80 -7.52 -20.36
CA PRO A 426 3.26 -8.92 -20.22
C PRO A 426 4.80 -9.08 -20.09
N PHE A 427 5.57 -8.09 -20.54
CA PHE A 427 7.03 -8.17 -20.64
C PHE A 427 7.76 -7.01 -19.96
N GLY A 428 7.06 -6.21 -19.14
CA GLY A 428 7.66 -5.13 -18.34
C GLY A 428 7.92 -3.83 -19.10
N ASN A 429 7.41 -3.67 -20.31
CA ASN A 429 7.57 -2.47 -21.15
C ASN A 429 6.29 -2.03 -21.88
N GLY A 430 5.11 -2.48 -21.44
CA GLY A 430 3.80 -2.09 -21.95
C GLY A 430 3.27 -0.82 -21.25
N TYR A 431 2.17 -0.94 -20.50
CA TYR A 431 1.61 0.17 -19.72
C TYR A 431 1.99 0.12 -18.25
N PHE A 432 2.58 1.20 -17.75
CA PHE A 432 2.81 1.42 -16.32
C PHE A 432 3.15 2.88 -16.02
N GLN A 433 3.05 3.26 -14.75
CA GLN A 433 3.65 4.46 -14.17
C GLN A 433 4.71 4.09 -13.13
N GLY A 434 5.66 4.99 -12.90
CA GLY A 434 6.79 4.77 -12.00
C GLY A 434 7.97 4.04 -12.66
N PRO A 435 8.99 3.64 -11.88
CA PRO A 435 10.17 2.93 -12.38
C PRO A 435 9.83 1.51 -12.85
N VAL A 436 10.60 0.97 -13.80
CA VAL A 436 10.40 -0.37 -14.39
C VAL A 436 10.57 -1.48 -13.35
N GLU A 437 11.33 -1.22 -12.29
CA GLU A 437 11.63 -2.13 -11.20
C GLU A 437 10.46 -2.26 -10.19
N ALA A 438 9.57 -1.27 -10.14
CA ALA A 438 8.39 -1.25 -9.28
C ALA A 438 7.20 -0.55 -9.99
N PRO A 439 6.73 -1.09 -11.12
CA PRO A 439 5.73 -0.43 -11.94
C PRO A 439 4.35 -0.51 -11.28
N LEU A 440 3.60 0.60 -11.31
CA LEU A 440 2.17 0.56 -11.08
C LEU A 440 1.45 0.41 -12.42
N GLU A 441 0.80 -0.73 -12.61
CA GLU A 441 0.12 -1.16 -13.84
C GLU A 441 -1.40 -0.94 -13.76
N ALA A 442 -2.14 -1.45 -14.74
CA ALA A 442 -3.57 -1.23 -14.94
C ALA A 442 -4.41 -1.27 -13.66
N ALA A 443 -4.27 -2.32 -12.85
CA ALA A 443 -5.00 -2.47 -11.60
C ALA A 443 -4.25 -1.92 -10.37
N SER A 444 -2.93 -2.10 -10.30
CA SER A 444 -2.14 -1.69 -9.12
C SER A 444 -1.99 -0.17 -9.02
N ALA A 445 -2.25 0.59 -10.09
CA ALA A 445 -2.41 2.03 -10.04
C ALA A 445 -3.71 2.49 -9.33
N CYS A 446 -4.64 1.56 -9.07
CA CYS A 446 -5.93 1.80 -8.42
C CYS A 446 -6.12 0.95 -7.15
N PRO A 447 -5.18 0.98 -6.19
CA PRO A 447 -5.19 0.08 -5.05
C PRO A 447 -6.42 0.30 -4.17
N GLY A 448 -7.14 -0.78 -3.89
CA GLY A 448 -8.28 -0.79 -2.97
C GLY A 448 -9.55 -0.09 -3.45
N ILE A 449 -9.61 0.29 -4.73
CA ILE A 449 -10.80 0.89 -5.35
C ILE A 449 -11.60 -0.23 -6.02
N TYR A 450 -12.80 -0.53 -5.52
CA TYR A 450 -13.69 -1.55 -6.07
C TYR A 450 -15.06 -1.01 -6.52
N GLY A 451 -15.53 0.07 -5.90
CA GLY A 451 -16.75 0.79 -6.26
C GLY A 451 -16.55 2.30 -6.20
N LYS A 452 -17.53 3.05 -6.72
CA LYS A 452 -17.53 4.51 -6.67
C LYS A 452 -17.38 5.02 -5.22
N GLY A 453 -16.66 6.12 -5.06
CA GLY A 453 -16.47 6.75 -3.75
C GLY A 453 -15.53 5.99 -2.80
N ALA A 454 -14.80 4.98 -3.28
CA ALA A 454 -13.79 4.29 -2.47
C ALA A 454 -12.75 5.26 -1.90
N TYR A 455 -12.33 4.99 -0.67
CA TYR A 455 -11.27 5.71 0.04
C TYR A 455 -10.56 4.73 0.99
N PRO A 456 -9.40 5.07 1.59
CA PRO A 456 -8.72 4.14 2.49
C PRO A 456 -9.67 3.60 3.58
N GLY A 457 -9.83 2.26 3.64
CA GLY A 457 -10.77 1.60 4.56
C GLY A 457 -12.18 1.35 4.04
N TYR A 458 -12.55 1.92 2.90
CA TYR A 458 -13.86 1.74 2.27
C TYR A 458 -13.70 1.32 0.81
N ALA A 459 -14.20 0.12 0.49
CA ALA A 459 -14.09 -0.49 -0.83
C ALA A 459 -14.86 0.26 -1.94
N GLY A 460 -15.72 1.21 -1.56
CA GLY A 460 -16.63 1.93 -2.45
C GLY A 460 -18.07 1.41 -2.35
N ASP A 461 -18.96 2.04 -3.11
CA ASP A 461 -20.37 1.67 -3.17
C ASP A 461 -20.52 0.34 -3.93
N LEU A 462 -20.64 -0.77 -3.19
CA LEU A 462 -20.75 -2.12 -3.74
C LEU A 462 -22.19 -2.63 -3.76
N LEU A 463 -22.46 -3.61 -4.63
CA LEU A 463 -23.70 -4.38 -4.59
C LEU A 463 -23.67 -5.35 -3.42
N VAL A 464 -24.84 -5.59 -2.82
CA VAL A 464 -25.00 -6.53 -1.71
C VAL A 464 -26.02 -7.59 -2.08
N ASP A 465 -25.67 -8.86 -1.91
CA ASP A 465 -26.59 -9.98 -2.04
C ASP A 465 -27.59 -9.95 -0.88
N SER A 466 -28.88 -9.85 -1.19
CA SER A 466 -29.93 -9.76 -0.18
C SER A 466 -30.11 -11.01 0.68
N THR A 467 -29.65 -12.18 0.19
CA THR A 467 -29.78 -13.47 0.87
C THR A 467 -28.56 -13.77 1.72
N THR A 468 -27.36 -13.54 1.19
CA THR A 468 -26.10 -13.91 1.87
C THR A 468 -25.42 -12.74 2.57
N GLY A 469 -25.79 -11.49 2.24
CA GLY A 469 -25.08 -10.29 2.67
C GLY A 469 -23.76 -10.05 1.95
N ALA A 470 -23.40 -10.89 0.98
CA ALA A 470 -22.14 -10.79 0.23
C ALA A 470 -22.00 -9.47 -0.52
N SER A 471 -20.82 -8.85 -0.45
CA SER A 471 -20.49 -7.66 -1.22
C SER A 471 -19.76 -8.03 -2.51
N PHE A 472 -20.20 -7.46 -3.63
CA PHE A 472 -19.65 -7.75 -4.96
C PHE A 472 -19.85 -6.55 -5.90
N ASN A 473 -19.16 -6.56 -7.04
CA ASN A 473 -19.36 -5.57 -8.11
C ASN A 473 -19.53 -6.20 -9.50
N SER A 474 -19.56 -7.53 -9.58
CA SER A 474 -19.55 -8.24 -10.85
C SER A 474 -20.23 -9.60 -10.78
N HIS A 475 -21.03 -9.91 -11.80
CA HIS A 475 -21.60 -11.24 -12.04
C HIS A 475 -20.72 -12.07 -12.98
N GLY A 476 -20.54 -13.34 -12.66
CA GLY A 476 -19.83 -14.31 -13.49
C GLY A 476 -20.69 -15.53 -13.87
N ALA A 477 -20.03 -16.49 -14.51
CA ALA A 477 -20.58 -17.76 -14.92
C ALA A 477 -21.12 -18.56 -13.73
N ASN A 478 -22.05 -19.47 -14.02
CA ASN A 478 -22.61 -20.39 -13.03
C ASN A 478 -23.22 -19.68 -11.79
N GLY A 479 -23.73 -18.45 -11.97
CA GLY A 479 -24.35 -17.66 -10.91
C GLY A 479 -23.37 -17.08 -9.88
N ARG A 480 -22.06 -17.18 -10.14
CA ARG A 480 -21.00 -16.67 -9.26
C ARG A 480 -21.00 -15.14 -9.22
N LYS A 481 -20.57 -14.60 -8.09
CA LYS A 481 -20.39 -13.17 -7.85
C LYS A 481 -18.93 -12.93 -7.48
N TYR A 482 -18.39 -11.78 -7.90
CA TYR A 482 -16.99 -11.44 -7.71
C TYR A 482 -16.83 -9.96 -7.35
N LEU A 483 -15.75 -9.67 -6.63
CA LEU A 483 -15.26 -8.32 -6.42
C LEU A 483 -13.98 -8.15 -7.25
N LEU A 484 -14.00 -7.19 -8.18
CA LEU A 484 -12.93 -6.96 -9.14
C LEU A 484 -12.35 -5.55 -8.98
N PRO A 485 -11.02 -5.36 -9.06
CA PRO A 485 -10.41 -4.06 -8.85
C PRO A 485 -10.78 -3.08 -9.97
N ALA A 486 -10.80 -1.79 -9.65
CA ALA A 486 -10.81 -0.74 -10.64
C ALA A 486 -9.58 -0.85 -11.55
N LEU A 487 -9.74 -0.50 -12.82
CA LEU A 487 -8.62 -0.36 -13.75
C LEU A 487 -8.40 1.11 -14.07
N PHE A 488 -7.14 1.52 -14.16
CA PHE A 488 -6.76 2.87 -14.56
C PHE A 488 -7.15 3.11 -16.02
N ASP A 489 -8.10 4.00 -16.27
CA ASP A 489 -8.53 4.31 -17.63
C ASP A 489 -7.58 5.34 -18.27
N PRO A 490 -6.78 4.96 -19.28
CA PRO A 490 -5.83 5.88 -19.92
C PRO A 490 -6.52 7.02 -20.69
N SER A 491 -7.82 6.90 -21.00
CA SER A 491 -8.56 7.94 -21.72
C SER A 491 -9.07 9.06 -20.80
N THR A 492 -9.33 8.74 -19.53
CA THR A 492 -9.83 9.70 -18.53
C THR A 492 -8.78 10.04 -17.47
N SER A 493 -7.64 9.34 -17.45
CA SER A 493 -6.58 9.45 -16.45
C SER A 493 -7.11 9.24 -15.02
N SER A 494 -8.03 8.29 -14.84
CA SER A 494 -8.67 8.01 -13.56
C SER A 494 -9.00 6.53 -13.38
N CYS A 495 -9.20 6.09 -12.13
CA CYS A 495 -9.60 4.72 -11.83
C CYS A 495 -11.07 4.50 -12.16
N SER A 496 -11.37 3.53 -13.03
CA SER A 496 -12.73 3.19 -13.45
C SER A 496 -13.24 1.95 -12.70
N THR A 497 -14.38 2.07 -12.04
CA THR A 497 -15.09 0.97 -11.38
C THR A 497 -16.23 0.46 -12.26
N LEU A 498 -16.77 -0.73 -11.93
CA LEU A 498 -17.98 -1.26 -12.56
C LEU A 498 -19.27 -0.64 -12.00
N VAL A 499 -19.22 -0.20 -10.74
CA VAL A 499 -20.34 0.29 -9.93
C VAL A 499 -19.99 1.61 -9.26
#